data_AF-A0A974NYP2-F1
#
_entry.id   AF-A0A974NYP2-F1
#
_cell.length_a   1.000
_cell.length_b   1.000
_cell.length_c   1.000
_cell.angle_alpha   90.00
_cell.angle_beta   90.00
_cell.angle_gamma   90.00
#
_symmetry.space_group_name_H-M   'P 1'
#
loop_
_entity.id
_entity.type
_entity.pdbx_description
1 polymer ?
#
loop_
_entity_poly.entity_id
_entity_poly.type
_entity_poly.pdbx_seq_one_letter_code
_entity_poly.pdbx_strand_id
1 'polypeptide(L)' 'MSERDRTPEATLRVAERIIPGISEGLRQLSLEKNTICYVKSRRFLFKEDARSLLICPGSPKSVTEHLHFFVACFAPTLWI' A
#
# COMPACT_ATOMS: atom_id res chain seq x y z
N MET A 1 3.43 -2.93 17.33
CA MET A 1 2.17 -2.50 16.67
C MET A 1 1.09 -2.56 17.73
N SER A 2 0.07 -1.70 17.66
CA SER A 2 -1.04 -1.73 18.61
C SER A 2 -2.05 -2.79 18.17
N GLU A 3 -2.61 -3.57 19.10
CA GLU A 3 -3.71 -4.51 18.84
C GLU A 3 -4.96 -3.87 18.21
N ARG A 4 -5.02 -2.53 18.23
CA ARG A 4 -6.10 -1.73 17.66
C ARG A 4 -5.96 -1.48 16.16
N ASP A 5 -4.76 -1.62 15.59
CA ASP A 5 -4.57 -1.39 14.15
C ASP A 5 -5.05 -2.58 13.35
N ARG A 6 -6.35 -2.55 13.01
CA ARG A 6 -7.05 -3.59 12.24
C ARG A 6 -7.31 -3.17 10.79
N THR A 7 -6.67 -2.12 10.32
CA THR A 7 -6.84 -1.59 8.96
C THR A 7 -6.55 -2.68 7.92
N PRO A 8 -5.44 -3.45 8.00
CA PRO A 8 -5.16 -4.48 7.02
C PRO A 8 -6.18 -5.62 7.01
N GLU A 9 -6.62 -6.07 8.19
CA GLU A 9 -7.61 -7.14 8.35
C GLU A 9 -8.99 -6.71 7.84
N ALA A 10 -9.39 -5.45 8.10
CA ALA A 10 -10.64 -4.90 7.58
C ALA A 10 -10.59 -4.79 6.06
N THR A 11 -9.48 -4.31 5.51
CA THR A 11 -9.32 -4.19 4.06
C THR A 11 -9.33 -5.55 3.36
N LEU A 12 -8.64 -6.56 3.91
CA LEU A 12 -8.62 -7.91 3.32
C LEU A 12 -10.01 -8.57 3.26
N ARG A 13 -10.97 -8.17 4.11
CA ARG A 13 -12.33 -8.70 4.07
C ARG A 13 -13.19 -8.15 2.94
N VAL A 14 -12.91 -6.93 2.50
CA VAL A 14 -13.65 -6.25 1.42
C VAL A 14 -12.89 -6.30 0.09
N ALA A 15 -11.62 -6.66 0.13
CA ALA A 15 -10.77 -6.78 -1.04
C ALA A 15 -11.20 -7.94 -1.95
N GLU A 16 -11.62 -7.61 -3.17
CA GLU A 16 -11.87 -8.62 -4.21
C GLU A 16 -10.58 -9.14 -4.85
N ARG A 17 -9.65 -8.23 -5.17
CA ARG A 17 -8.38 -8.58 -5.81
C ARG A 17 -7.20 -7.79 -5.27
N ILE A 18 -6.15 -8.51 -4.90
CA ILE A 18 -4.87 -7.94 -4.46
C ILE A 18 -4.00 -7.65 -5.68
N ILE A 19 -3.32 -6.51 -5.70
CA ILE A 19 -2.30 -6.18 -6.69
C ILE A 19 -0.92 -6.36 -6.02
N PRO A 20 -0.29 -7.54 -6.11
CA PRO A 20 0.95 -7.83 -5.41
C PRO A 20 2.11 -6.94 -5.89
N GLY A 21 2.23 -6.68 -7.19
CA GLY A 21 3.38 -5.94 -7.75
C GLY A 21 3.56 -4.54 -7.16
N ILE A 22 2.49 -3.74 -7.06
CA ILE A 22 2.56 -2.40 -6.47
C ILE A 22 2.77 -2.49 -4.95
N SER A 23 2.14 -3.48 -4.29
CA SER A 23 2.27 -3.70 -2.85
C SER A 23 3.71 -4.04 -2.44
N GLU A 24 4.40 -4.84 -3.25
CA GLU A 24 5.81 -5.20 -3.06
C GLU A 24 6.74 -4.01 -3.33
N GLY A 25 6.50 -3.24 -4.38
CA GLY A 25 7.26 -2.01 -4.65
C GLY A 25 7.18 -1.00 -3.48
N LEU A 26 6.00 -0.82 -2.90
CA LEU A 26 5.80 0.03 -1.72
C LEU A 26 6.49 -0.53 -0.47
N ARG A 27 6.56 -1.86 -0.33
CA ARG A 27 7.36 -2.50 0.73
C ARG A 27 8.85 -2.25 0.49
N GLN A 28 9.34 -2.39 -0.74
CA GLN A 28 10.74 -2.14 -1.07
C GLN A 28 11.16 -0.70 -0.79
N LEU A 29 10.33 0.30 -1.14
CA LEU A 29 10.55 1.71 -0.76
C LEU A 29 10.67 1.91 0.75
N SER A 30 9.91 1.13 1.53
CA SER A 30 9.99 1.19 3.00
C SER A 30 11.28 0.57 3.53
N LEU A 31 11.81 -0.45 2.83
CA LEU A 31 13.09 -1.10 3.15
C LEU A 31 14.27 -0.17 2.91
N GLU A 32 14.28 0.56 1.79
CA GLU A 32 15.31 1.55 1.46
C GLU A 32 15.46 2.62 2.53
N LYS A 33 14.35 2.97 3.20
CA LYS A 33 14.37 3.89 4.34
C LYS A 33 14.90 3.27 5.62
N ASN A 34 14.27 2.18 6.07
CA ASN A 34 14.62 1.52 7.33
C ASN A 34 13.98 0.14 7.41
N THR A 35 14.75 -0.87 7.82
CA THR A 35 14.31 -2.24 8.12
C THR A 35 13.09 -2.28 9.05
N ILE A 36 12.98 -1.38 10.04
CA ILE A 36 11.83 -1.30 10.96
C ILE A 36 10.55 -0.88 10.22
N CYS A 37 10.65 0.06 9.27
CA CYS A 37 9.53 0.52 8.45
C CYS A 37 9.06 -0.57 7.48
N TYR A 38 9.99 -1.41 7.01
CA TYR A 38 9.69 -2.58 6.20
C TYR A 38 8.97 -3.67 7.00
N VAL A 39 9.51 -4.07 8.15
CA VAL A 39 8.93 -5.15 8.99
C VAL A 39 7.54 -4.78 9.50
N LYS A 40 7.28 -3.50 9.79
CA LYS A 40 5.95 -3.01 10.19
C LYS A 40 4.98 -2.78 9.02
N SER A 41 5.40 -3.03 7.78
CA SER A 41 4.60 -2.79 6.59
C SER A 41 3.49 -3.84 6.42
N ARG A 42 2.23 -3.41 6.57
CA ARG A 42 1.03 -4.18 6.19
C ARG A 42 0.38 -3.59 4.93
N ARG A 43 1.21 -3.04 4.03
CA ARG A 43 0.76 -2.31 2.86
C ARG A 43 0.20 -3.26 1.83
N PHE A 44 -1.00 -2.92 1.36
CA PHE A 44 -1.67 -3.63 0.30
C PHE A 44 -2.36 -2.62 -0.60
N LEU A 45 -2.35 -2.92 -1.89
CA LEU A 45 -3.20 -2.29 -2.87
C LEU A 45 -4.24 -3.32 -3.32
N PHE A 46 -5.50 -2.92 -3.28
CA PHE A 46 -6.60 -3.71 -3.83
C PHE A 46 -7.36 -2.90 -4.86
N LYS A 47 -7.90 -3.60 -5.85
CA LYS A 47 -8.80 -3.04 -6.88
C LYS A 47 -10.15 -3.74 -6.77
N GLU A 48 -11.20 -2.94 -6.80
CA GLU A 48 -12.61 -3.34 -6.87
C GLU A 48 -13.22 -2.50 -7.99
N ASP A 49 -13.57 -3.13 -9.11
CA ASP A 49 -13.97 -2.44 -10.34
C ASP A 49 -13.05 -1.26 -10.72
N ALA A 50 -13.55 -0.03 -10.63
CA ALA A 50 -12.87 1.23 -10.94
C ALA A 50 -12.26 1.91 -9.70
N ARG A 51 -12.32 1.29 -8.53
CA ARG A 51 -11.83 1.83 -7.25
C ARG A 51 -10.58 1.09 -6.83
N SER A 52 -9.65 1.83 -6.23
CA SER A 52 -8.45 1.25 -5.62
C SER A 52 -8.29 1.76 -4.20
N LEU A 53 -7.87 0.88 -3.29
CA LEU A 53 -7.63 1.20 -1.90
C LEU A 53 -6.17 0.93 -1.56
N LEU A 54 -5.47 1.96 -1.10
CA LEU A 54 -4.07 1.91 -0.70
C LEU A 54 -3.95 2.17 0.81
N ILE A 55 -3.32 1.24 1.53
CA ILE A 55 -3.02 1.42 2.95
C ILE A 55 -1.71 2.20 3.11
N CYS A 56 -1.83 3.43 3.59
CA CYS A 56 -0.71 4.36 3.77
C CYS A 56 -0.10 4.28 5.19
N PRO A 57 1.20 4.61 5.35
CA PRO A 57 1.84 4.72 6.65
C PRO A 57 1.33 5.94 7.44
N GLY A 58 1.41 5.89 8.77
CA GLY A 58 0.92 6.98 9.63
C GLY A 58 1.74 8.28 9.60
N SER A 59 2.92 8.30 8.99
CA SER A 59 3.76 9.51 8.90
C SER A 59 3.49 10.28 7.60
N PRO A 60 3.17 11.59 7.65
CA PRO A 60 2.87 12.39 6.47
C PRO A 60 3.95 12.34 5.39
N LYS A 61 5.23 12.40 5.77
CA LYS A 61 6.36 12.32 4.84
C LYS A 61 6.36 11.00 4.06
N SER A 62 6.11 9.90 4.77
CA SER A 62 6.06 8.58 4.14
C SER A 62 4.84 8.43 3.23
N VAL A 63 3.70 9.07 3.55
CA VAL A 63 2.52 9.09 2.67
C VAL A 63 2.86 9.72 1.33
N THR A 64 3.49 10.90 1.32
CA THR A 64 3.82 11.61 0.07
C THR A 64 4.66 10.77 -0.88
N GLU A 65 5.71 10.12 -0.36
CA GLU A 65 6.58 9.25 -1.17
C GLU A 65 5.85 8.03 -1.73
N HIS A 66 4.95 7.44 -0.93
CA HIS A 66 4.17 6.29 -1.36
C HIS A 66 3.14 6.68 -2.42
N LEU A 67 2.52 7.86 -2.30
CA LEU A 67 1.61 8.39 -3.32
C LEU A 67 2.35 8.72 -4.62
N HIS A 68 3.55 9.29 -4.57
CA HIS A 68 4.35 9.53 -5.77
C HIS A 68 4.67 8.22 -6.51
N PHE A 69 5.12 7.19 -5.78
CA PHE A 69 5.37 5.88 -6.39
C PHE A 69 4.08 5.26 -6.95
N PHE A 70 3.00 5.33 -6.17
CA PHE A 70 1.71 4.79 -6.59
C PHE A 70 1.22 5.44 -7.89
N VAL A 71 1.25 6.77 -7.99
CA VAL A 71 0.83 7.49 -9.20
C VAL A 71 1.71 7.12 -10.39
N ALA A 72 3.03 7.03 -10.21
CA ALA A 72 3.96 6.64 -11.26
C ALA A 72 3.68 5.23 -11.82
N CYS A 73 3.32 4.28 -10.94
CA CYS A 73 3.03 2.90 -11.36
C CYS A 73 1.59 2.67 -11.82
N PHE A 74 0.61 3.38 -11.25
CA PHE A 74 -0.81 3.12 -11.47
C PHE A 74 -1.39 3.83 -12.69
N ALA A 75 -0.86 5.01 -13.06
CA ALA A 75 -1.29 5.76 -14.25
C ALA A 75 -1.25 4.93 -15.56
N PRO A 76 -0.22 4.10 -15.83
CA PRO A 76 -0.22 3.23 -17.01
C PRO A 76 -1.14 1.99 -16.88
N THR A 77 -1.53 1.58 -15.67
CA THR A 77 -2.36 0.38 -15.44
C THR A 77 -3.87 0.63 -15.56
N LEU A 78 -4.30 1.90 -15.64
CA LEU A 78 -5.71 2.29 -15.83
C LEU A 78 -6.26 1.99 -17.23
N TRP A 79 -5.39 1.60 -18.18
CA TRP A 79 -5.74 1.27 -19.56
C TRP A 79 -6.00 -0.22 -19.80
N ILE A 80 -6.01 -1.04 -18.73
CA ILE A 80 -6.24 -2.49 -18.75
C ILE A 80 -7.36 -2.84 -17.75
#